data_AF-A0A534UNP6-F1
#
_entry.id   AF-A0A534UNP6-F1
#
_cell.length_a   1.000
_cell.length_b   1.000
_cell.length_c   1.000
_cell.angle_alpha   90.00
_cell.angle_beta   90.00
_cell.angle_gamma   90.00
#
_symmetry.space_group_name_H-M   'P 1'
#
loop_
_entity.id
_entity.type
_entity.pdbx_description
1 polymer ?
#
loop_
_entity_poly.entity_id
_entity_poly.type
_entity_poly.pdbx_seq_one_letter_code
_entity_poly.pdbx_strand_id
1 'polypeptide(L)'
;MDSNMQRLVPRFRYGVINPRAPGKVQRGLSYQFYRIVPSDVMEITTGLGLDDYAPHAVEKAISNYWDCVHALMKEKVNVIVLGGVPISVRLGRPRLRELLAETKQKTNIEVDAPLEALIAASNHLGLKTIAIGSRWADDVNDAIIRYLKDAGVEVAGITKRNQSAVDAAAMSFEDGLQTALDVGSEAARLAPAADAIFVPGAAAMSLHVIPAVEAEFGKPTFTNLSLEVWNNLVRPGIIPPVQGLGSLACQRSRPKTKVRSQKMTAILLRAILFVSAVSIIILIPTRAIIAADAYPNKPVLFITHSGPGGGMDTMLRRITDIMAKEKLVSQQMRVENIQGGSGAKAMTTLVKRKGDDHVLAGMTSVWVAAPLISSDVKVSYKDMTPIVLLGLDPNLVVVRADSPFKTMKELLDFAKANPNKVKQAGASVTSTPNFDRIAIAEATGANWDYVAFPSGGEAITAVLGGHVNLVIGQPADMGGHLSAGALRALASFSESRLGGYPNVPTLRELGITARVSRGTVRGIVAPPDMPATAVQYWEQVLRRLTQTQGYQHFSAEIELFPKFLTSKEFKQFLDEETESLTKSLARMGELKK
;
A
#
# COMPACT_ATOMS: atom_id res chain seq x y z
N MET A 1 -16.72 -24.12 -22.38
CA MET A 1 -15.83 -22.94 -22.22
C MET A 1 -14.82 -23.00 -23.35
N ASP A 2 -14.69 -21.92 -24.11
CA ASP A 2 -13.82 -21.85 -25.29
C ASP A 2 -12.35 -22.12 -24.93
N SER A 3 -11.57 -22.77 -25.82
CA SER A 3 -10.20 -23.22 -25.48
C SER A 3 -9.25 -22.07 -25.10
N ASN A 4 -9.54 -20.86 -25.59
CA ASN A 4 -8.81 -19.64 -25.25
C ASN A 4 -9.13 -19.15 -23.82
N MET A 5 -10.38 -19.30 -23.35
CA MET A 5 -10.80 -18.89 -22.00
C MET A 5 -10.16 -19.77 -20.92
N GLN A 6 -9.98 -21.07 -21.20
CA GLN A 6 -9.33 -21.99 -20.25
C GLN A 6 -7.86 -21.60 -19.96
N ARG A 7 -7.18 -20.93 -20.89
CA ARG A 7 -5.80 -20.43 -20.69
C ARG A 7 -5.73 -19.13 -19.89
N LEU A 8 -6.84 -18.40 -19.76
CA LEU A 8 -6.91 -17.11 -19.05
C LEU A 8 -7.39 -17.25 -17.60
N VAL A 9 -7.98 -18.40 -17.26
CA VAL A 9 -8.46 -18.68 -15.90
C VAL A 9 -7.27 -19.17 -15.06
N PRO A 10 -7.12 -18.72 -13.81
CA PRO A 10 -6.07 -19.23 -12.92
C PRO A 10 -6.18 -20.75 -12.78
N ARG A 11 -5.05 -21.43 -12.91
CA ARG A 11 -4.90 -22.88 -12.73
C ARG A 11 -5.28 -23.31 -11.32
N PHE A 12 -5.03 -22.46 -10.33
CA PHE A 12 -5.36 -22.73 -8.94
C PHE A 12 -5.98 -21.50 -8.26
N ARG A 13 -7.07 -21.69 -7.53
CA ARG A 13 -7.79 -20.66 -6.79
C ARG A 13 -7.64 -20.90 -5.30
N TYR A 14 -6.92 -20.02 -4.63
CA TYR A 14 -6.56 -20.12 -3.22
C TYR A 14 -7.55 -19.34 -2.36
N GLY A 15 -8.48 -20.04 -1.70
CA GLY A 15 -9.52 -19.43 -0.89
C GLY A 15 -9.03 -19.08 0.52
N VAL A 16 -9.27 -17.85 0.99
CA VAL A 16 -8.91 -17.41 2.35
C VAL A 16 -10.10 -16.74 3.03
N ILE A 17 -10.44 -17.22 4.21
CA ILE A 17 -11.40 -16.58 5.11
C ILE A 17 -10.60 -15.71 6.07
N ASN A 18 -10.62 -14.40 5.84
CA ASN A 18 -9.89 -13.43 6.64
C ASN A 18 -10.72 -13.03 7.88
N PRO A 19 -10.10 -12.91 9.07
CA PRO A 19 -10.81 -12.53 10.29
C PRO A 19 -11.63 -11.24 10.14
N ARG A 20 -11.06 -10.21 9.52
CA ARG A 20 -11.58 -8.83 9.52
C ARG A 20 -11.87 -8.23 8.15
N ALA A 21 -11.76 -9.01 7.08
CA ALA A 21 -12.08 -8.49 5.74
C ALA A 21 -13.57 -8.14 5.63
N PRO A 22 -13.97 -7.26 4.71
CA PRO A 22 -15.39 -7.06 4.40
C PRO A 22 -16.01 -8.40 3.94
N GLY A 23 -17.27 -8.66 4.32
CA GLY A 23 -17.97 -9.93 4.01
C GLY A 23 -18.24 -10.18 2.52
N LYS A 24 -17.72 -9.36 1.60
CA LYS A 24 -17.83 -9.56 0.15
C LYS A 24 -16.57 -10.25 -0.37
N VAL A 25 -16.76 -11.14 -1.36
CA VAL A 25 -15.65 -11.81 -2.05
C VAL A 25 -14.76 -10.80 -2.76
N GLN A 26 -13.44 -10.98 -2.62
CA GLN A 26 -12.42 -10.20 -3.31
C GLN A 26 -11.44 -11.14 -4.02
N ARG A 27 -10.91 -10.72 -5.19
CA ARG A 27 -9.98 -11.51 -6.00
C ARG A 27 -8.69 -10.70 -6.18
N GLY A 28 -7.52 -11.32 -6.07
CA GLY A 28 -6.29 -10.64 -6.50
C GLY A 28 -5.65 -9.69 -5.49
N LEU A 29 -5.98 -9.72 -4.20
CA LEU A 29 -5.62 -8.64 -3.28
C LEU A 29 -4.25 -8.74 -2.61
N SER A 30 -3.76 -9.94 -2.25
CA SER A 30 -2.59 -10.01 -1.37
C SER A 30 -1.25 -9.88 -2.10
N TYR A 31 -0.62 -8.70 -2.01
CA TYR A 31 0.74 -8.45 -2.50
C TYR A 31 1.73 -9.55 -2.08
N GLN A 32 1.73 -9.96 -0.80
CA GLN A 32 2.68 -10.94 -0.29
C GLN A 32 2.48 -12.34 -0.89
N PHE A 33 1.22 -12.72 -1.10
CA PHE A 33 0.87 -14.01 -1.67
C PHE A 33 1.43 -14.12 -3.09
N TYR A 34 1.25 -13.07 -3.91
CA TYR A 34 1.77 -13.03 -5.28
C TYR A 34 3.29 -12.92 -5.39
N ARG A 35 4.03 -12.69 -4.30
CA ARG A 35 5.50 -12.84 -4.31
C ARG A 35 5.94 -14.30 -4.26
N ILE A 36 5.07 -15.20 -3.85
CA ILE A 36 5.44 -16.58 -3.48
C ILE A 36 4.64 -17.64 -4.21
N VAL A 37 3.79 -17.22 -5.14
CA VAL A 37 3.07 -18.11 -6.04
C VAL A 37 3.25 -17.65 -7.49
N PRO A 38 3.19 -18.55 -8.47
CA PRO A 38 3.15 -18.17 -9.87
C PRO A 38 1.87 -17.39 -10.20
N SER A 39 1.89 -16.63 -11.30
CA SER A 39 0.76 -15.79 -11.75
C SER A 39 -0.51 -16.57 -12.13
N ASP A 40 -0.41 -17.89 -12.30
CA ASP A 40 -1.54 -18.78 -12.56
C ASP A 40 -2.24 -19.29 -11.28
N VAL A 41 -1.79 -18.84 -10.10
CA VAL A 41 -2.46 -19.06 -8.81
C VAL A 41 -3.12 -17.75 -8.39
N MET A 42 -4.43 -17.77 -8.14
CA MET A 42 -5.19 -16.58 -7.73
C MET A 42 -5.74 -16.74 -6.32
N GLU A 43 -5.43 -15.78 -5.45
CA GLU A 43 -6.08 -15.66 -4.15
C GLU A 43 -7.50 -15.10 -4.27
N ILE A 44 -8.43 -15.72 -3.55
CA ILE A 44 -9.83 -15.31 -3.43
C ILE A 44 -10.15 -15.21 -1.94
N THR A 45 -10.51 -14.03 -1.47
CA THR A 45 -10.71 -13.76 -0.05
C THR A 45 -12.16 -13.41 0.27
N THR A 46 -12.57 -13.71 1.50
CA THR A 46 -13.84 -13.26 2.09
C THR A 46 -13.63 -12.94 3.57
N GLY A 47 -14.59 -12.26 4.19
CA GLY A 47 -14.52 -11.77 5.56
C GLY A 47 -15.37 -12.55 6.55
N LEU A 48 -14.76 -13.03 7.64
CA LEU A 48 -15.48 -13.68 8.74
C LEU A 48 -16.34 -12.69 9.55
N GLY A 49 -15.97 -11.40 9.55
CA GLY A 49 -16.70 -10.36 10.28
C GLY A 49 -16.37 -10.32 11.77
N LEU A 50 -15.10 -10.57 12.12
CA LEU A 50 -14.63 -10.57 13.50
C LEU A 50 -14.37 -9.16 14.04
N ASP A 51 -15.08 -8.77 15.08
CA ASP A 51 -14.90 -7.48 15.75
C ASP A 51 -13.59 -7.45 16.58
N ASP A 52 -13.41 -8.41 17.48
CA ASP A 52 -12.22 -8.60 18.32
C ASP A 52 -11.92 -10.09 18.58
N TYR A 53 -10.85 -10.40 19.32
CA TYR A 53 -10.46 -11.78 19.63
C TYR A 53 -10.95 -12.28 21.01
N ALA A 54 -11.93 -11.63 21.62
CA ALA A 54 -12.57 -12.15 22.82
C ALA A 54 -13.33 -13.45 22.47
N PRO A 55 -13.42 -14.43 23.39
CA PRO A 55 -14.06 -15.71 23.11
C PRO A 55 -15.47 -15.58 22.50
N HIS A 56 -16.32 -14.72 23.07
CA HIS A 56 -17.68 -14.51 22.57
C HIS A 56 -17.74 -13.89 21.16
N ALA A 57 -16.80 -13.00 20.82
CA ALA A 57 -16.71 -12.40 19.49
C ALA A 57 -16.25 -13.42 18.45
N VAL A 58 -15.30 -14.30 18.81
CA VAL A 58 -14.89 -15.42 17.96
C VAL A 58 -16.05 -16.38 17.72
N GLU A 59 -16.81 -16.76 18.75
CA GLU A 59 -18.00 -17.59 18.60
C GLU A 59 -19.03 -16.97 17.65
N LYS A 60 -19.32 -15.67 17.84
CA LYS A 60 -20.23 -14.92 16.96
C LYS A 60 -19.71 -14.92 15.52
N ALA A 61 -18.44 -14.65 15.28
CA ALA A 61 -17.87 -14.60 13.94
C ALA A 61 -17.90 -15.98 13.25
N ILE A 62 -17.70 -17.06 14.00
CA ILE A 62 -17.75 -18.43 13.47
C ILE A 62 -19.15 -18.82 12.98
N SER A 63 -20.22 -18.16 13.44
CA SER A 63 -21.56 -18.35 12.85
C SER A 63 -21.62 -17.99 11.36
N ASN A 64 -20.76 -17.08 10.89
CA ASN A 64 -20.64 -16.66 9.49
C ASN A 64 -19.64 -17.51 8.67
N TYR A 65 -19.01 -18.53 9.29
CA TYR A 65 -18.01 -19.36 8.63
C TYR A 65 -18.58 -20.09 7.41
N TRP A 66 -19.76 -20.69 7.53
CA TRP A 66 -20.38 -21.43 6.42
C TRP A 66 -20.79 -20.51 5.27
N ASP A 67 -21.25 -19.29 5.53
CA ASP A 67 -21.54 -18.32 4.48
C ASP A 67 -20.27 -17.93 3.71
N CYS A 68 -19.14 -17.79 4.41
CA CYS A 68 -17.83 -17.60 3.80
C CYS A 68 -17.42 -18.81 2.93
N VAL A 69 -17.59 -20.03 3.44
CA VAL A 69 -17.32 -21.26 2.68
C VAL A 69 -18.17 -21.30 1.41
N HIS A 70 -19.48 -21.06 1.50
CA HIS A 70 -20.37 -21.03 0.34
C HIS A 70 -19.99 -19.94 -0.66
N ALA A 71 -19.57 -18.77 -0.19
CA ALA A 71 -19.08 -17.69 -1.06
C ALA A 71 -17.83 -18.13 -1.84
N LEU A 72 -16.87 -18.77 -1.18
CA LEU A 72 -15.66 -19.29 -1.83
C LEU A 72 -15.96 -20.48 -2.76
N MET A 73 -16.94 -21.33 -2.44
CA MET A 73 -17.39 -22.42 -3.32
C MET A 73 -17.95 -21.89 -4.64
N LYS A 74 -18.72 -20.79 -4.61
CA LYS A 74 -19.22 -20.14 -5.84
C LYS A 74 -18.07 -19.67 -6.74
N GLU A 75 -16.95 -19.31 -6.12
CA GLU A 75 -15.71 -18.95 -6.80
C GLU A 75 -14.85 -20.14 -7.20
N LYS A 76 -15.31 -21.37 -6.96
CA LYS A 76 -14.62 -22.63 -7.35
C LYS A 76 -13.19 -22.71 -6.82
N VAL A 77 -12.98 -22.32 -5.56
CA VAL A 77 -11.67 -22.44 -4.92
C VAL A 77 -11.21 -23.89 -4.82
N ASN A 78 -9.91 -24.11 -4.86
CA ASN A 78 -9.30 -25.44 -4.74
C ASN A 78 -8.90 -25.79 -3.30
N VAL A 79 -8.69 -24.77 -2.46
CA VAL A 79 -8.39 -24.89 -1.03
C VAL A 79 -9.07 -23.74 -0.29
N ILE A 80 -9.45 -23.97 0.97
CA ILE A 80 -9.98 -22.94 1.88
C ILE A 80 -9.10 -22.85 3.12
N VAL A 81 -8.56 -21.67 3.40
CA VAL A 81 -7.79 -21.40 4.62
C VAL A 81 -8.63 -20.57 5.58
N LEU A 82 -8.83 -21.06 6.80
CA LEU A 82 -9.37 -20.25 7.89
C LEU A 82 -8.22 -19.45 8.53
N GLY A 83 -8.07 -18.20 8.13
CA GLY A 83 -7.00 -17.33 8.58
C GLY A 83 -7.17 -16.88 10.04
N GLY A 84 -6.05 -16.60 10.71
CA GLY A 84 -6.01 -16.00 12.03
C GLY A 84 -5.67 -16.96 13.17
N VAL A 85 -4.41 -16.95 13.61
CA VAL A 85 -3.92 -17.74 14.77
C VAL A 85 -4.78 -17.54 16.02
N PRO A 86 -5.21 -16.31 16.39
CA PRO A 86 -6.08 -16.13 17.55
C PRO A 86 -7.43 -16.87 17.44
N ILE A 87 -7.99 -17.03 16.23
CA ILE A 87 -9.22 -17.80 16.02
C ILE A 87 -8.96 -19.28 16.31
N SER A 88 -7.88 -19.83 15.74
CA SER A 88 -7.50 -21.24 15.94
C SER A 88 -7.36 -21.59 17.42
N VAL A 89 -6.68 -20.74 18.19
CA VAL A 89 -6.44 -21.00 19.62
C VAL A 89 -7.66 -20.76 20.50
N ARG A 90 -8.58 -19.87 20.09
CA ARG A 90 -9.84 -19.63 20.81
C ARG A 90 -10.85 -20.76 20.60
N LEU A 91 -10.90 -21.34 19.40
CA LEU A 91 -11.68 -22.56 19.15
C LEU A 91 -11.10 -23.77 19.87
N GLY A 92 -9.77 -23.79 20.03
CA GLY A 92 -9.04 -24.96 20.49
C GLY A 92 -8.86 -26.00 19.39
N ARG A 93 -7.83 -26.83 19.53
CA ARG A 93 -7.41 -27.76 18.47
C ARG A 93 -8.48 -28.80 18.10
N PRO A 94 -9.16 -29.48 19.04
CA PRO A 94 -10.17 -30.47 18.70
C PRO A 94 -11.30 -29.90 17.86
N ARG A 95 -11.87 -28.77 18.30
CA ARG A 95 -12.98 -28.10 17.61
C ARG A 95 -12.57 -27.52 16.26
N LEU A 96 -11.38 -26.91 16.16
CA LEU A 96 -10.89 -26.44 14.86
C LEU A 96 -10.77 -27.61 13.87
N ARG A 97 -10.19 -28.74 14.30
CA ARG A 97 -10.04 -29.91 13.45
C ARG A 97 -11.36 -30.54 13.05
N GLU A 98 -12.34 -30.55 13.95
CA GLU A 98 -13.71 -30.97 13.63
C GLU A 98 -14.32 -30.07 12.55
N LEU A 99 -14.22 -28.75 12.70
CA LEU A 99 -14.70 -27.78 11.70
C LEU A 99 -14.03 -27.98 10.33
N LEU A 100 -12.69 -28.12 10.30
CA LEU A 100 -11.97 -28.38 9.04
C LEU A 100 -12.36 -29.74 8.43
N ALA A 101 -12.51 -30.79 9.25
CA ALA A 101 -12.94 -32.10 8.76
C ALA A 101 -14.37 -32.07 8.18
N GLU A 102 -15.28 -31.37 8.86
CA GLU A 102 -16.67 -31.17 8.41
C GLU A 102 -16.71 -30.41 7.08
N THR A 103 -15.93 -29.34 6.94
CA THR A 103 -15.83 -28.58 5.69
C THR A 103 -15.31 -29.44 4.55
N LYS A 104 -14.25 -30.21 4.77
CA LYS A 104 -13.73 -31.14 3.76
C LYS A 104 -14.78 -32.17 3.36
N GLN A 105 -15.47 -32.76 4.32
CA GLN A 105 -16.50 -33.77 4.07
C GLN A 105 -17.67 -33.22 3.25
N LYS A 106 -18.14 -32.01 3.59
CA LYS A 106 -19.32 -31.40 2.94
C LYS A 106 -19.01 -30.79 1.57
N THR A 107 -17.80 -30.26 1.38
CA THR A 107 -17.46 -29.50 0.17
C THR A 107 -16.55 -30.26 -0.79
N ASN A 108 -15.86 -31.30 -0.31
CA ASN A 108 -14.78 -31.98 -1.01
C ASN A 108 -13.61 -31.04 -1.41
N ILE A 109 -13.48 -29.90 -0.73
CA ILE A 109 -12.39 -28.93 -0.90
C ILE A 109 -11.37 -29.14 0.24
N GLU A 110 -10.08 -29.08 -0.08
CA GLU A 110 -9.04 -29.12 0.96
C GLU A 110 -9.13 -27.89 1.87
N VAL A 111 -8.87 -28.08 3.16
CA VAL A 111 -9.06 -27.04 4.18
C VAL A 111 -7.91 -27.02 5.16
N ASP A 112 -7.46 -25.82 5.53
CA ASP A 112 -6.29 -25.62 6.37
C ASP A 112 -6.46 -24.42 7.32
N ALA A 113 -5.56 -24.33 8.30
CA ALA A 113 -5.45 -23.21 9.24
C ALA A 113 -3.98 -22.98 9.63
N PRO A 114 -3.57 -21.74 9.99
CA PRO A 114 -2.16 -21.39 10.18
C PRO A 114 -1.38 -22.30 11.15
N LEU A 115 -1.99 -22.69 12.28
CA LEU A 115 -1.33 -23.55 13.26
C LEU A 115 -1.27 -25.02 12.84
N GLU A 116 -2.24 -25.52 12.07
CA GLU A 116 -2.15 -26.88 11.52
C GLU A 116 -1.10 -26.95 10.41
N ALA A 117 -0.95 -25.90 9.60
CA ALA A 117 0.16 -25.76 8.65
C ALA A 117 1.53 -25.74 9.36
N LEU A 118 1.64 -25.05 10.50
CA LEU A 118 2.84 -25.09 11.34
C LEU A 118 3.13 -26.51 11.83
N ILE A 119 2.14 -27.20 12.39
CA ILE A 119 2.29 -28.58 12.87
C ILE A 119 2.72 -29.52 11.73
N ALA A 120 2.14 -29.36 10.54
CA ALA A 120 2.53 -30.12 9.36
C ALA A 120 3.99 -29.88 8.97
N ALA A 121 4.45 -28.62 9.01
CA ALA A 121 5.84 -28.25 8.76
C ALA A 121 6.80 -28.79 9.83
N SER A 122 6.44 -28.70 11.11
CA SER A 122 7.22 -29.25 12.22
C SER A 122 7.42 -30.75 12.07
N ASN A 123 6.35 -31.48 11.77
CA ASN A 123 6.42 -32.93 11.52
C ASN A 123 7.27 -33.27 10.29
N HIS A 124 7.17 -32.47 9.23
CA HIS A 124 7.94 -32.68 8.00
C HIS A 124 9.44 -32.50 8.21
N LEU A 125 9.84 -31.46 8.95
CA LEU A 125 11.25 -31.14 9.22
C LEU A 125 11.80 -31.84 10.46
N GLY A 126 10.97 -32.53 11.25
CA GLY A 126 11.38 -33.17 12.49
C GLY A 126 11.71 -32.17 13.61
N LEU A 127 11.05 -31.01 13.61
CA LEU A 127 11.21 -29.97 14.64
C LEU A 127 10.54 -30.42 15.93
N LYS A 128 11.24 -30.32 17.05
CA LYS A 128 10.71 -30.61 18.39
C LYS A 128 10.36 -29.33 19.14
N THR A 129 11.13 -28.28 18.91
CA THR A 129 11.07 -27.03 19.67
C THR A 129 11.00 -25.82 18.74
N ILE A 130 10.14 -24.85 19.07
CA ILE A 130 9.95 -23.62 18.28
C ILE A 130 10.02 -22.39 19.19
N ALA A 131 10.72 -21.36 18.73
CA ALA A 131 10.66 -20.02 19.30
C ALA A 131 9.57 -19.19 18.59
N ILE A 132 8.70 -18.53 19.33
CA ILE A 132 7.56 -17.80 18.74
C ILE A 132 7.72 -16.28 18.93
N GLY A 133 7.85 -15.56 17.82
CA GLY A 133 7.80 -14.11 17.77
C GLY A 133 6.38 -13.58 17.86
N SER A 134 5.75 -13.70 19.04
CA SER A 134 4.40 -13.21 19.28
C SER A 134 4.38 -11.76 19.79
N ARG A 135 3.29 -11.07 19.46
CA ARG A 135 2.96 -9.72 19.95
C ARG A 135 1.68 -9.70 20.79
N TRP A 136 1.01 -10.84 20.92
CA TRP A 136 -0.27 -10.96 21.60
C TRP A 136 -0.11 -10.89 23.13
N ALA A 137 -1.24 -10.74 23.81
CA ALA A 137 -1.34 -10.83 25.26
C ALA A 137 -1.12 -12.27 25.76
N ASP A 138 -0.81 -12.41 27.05
CA ASP A 138 -0.44 -13.67 27.69
C ASP A 138 -1.51 -14.76 27.51
N ASP A 139 -2.79 -14.40 27.55
CA ASP A 139 -3.89 -15.36 27.41
C ASP A 139 -3.94 -16.02 26.02
N VAL A 140 -3.64 -15.28 24.95
CA VAL A 140 -3.53 -15.80 23.58
C VAL A 140 -2.24 -16.59 23.43
N ASN A 141 -1.13 -16.11 23.99
CA ASN A 141 0.16 -16.81 23.96
C ASN A 141 0.08 -18.17 24.65
N ASP A 142 -0.51 -18.25 25.84
CA ASP A 142 -0.74 -19.48 26.58
C ASP A 142 -1.61 -20.46 25.78
N ALA A 143 -2.60 -19.94 25.06
CA ALA A 143 -3.45 -20.75 24.20
C ALA A 143 -2.68 -21.29 22.98
N ILE A 144 -1.76 -20.52 22.39
CA ILE A 144 -0.83 -21.00 21.33
C ILE A 144 0.05 -22.13 21.88
N ILE A 145 0.65 -21.94 23.05
CA ILE A 145 1.53 -22.94 23.69
C ILE A 145 0.76 -24.26 23.90
N ARG A 146 -0.44 -24.19 24.49
CA ARG A 146 -1.29 -25.37 24.69
C ARG A 146 -1.64 -26.05 23.36
N TYR A 147 -2.04 -25.27 22.36
CA TYR A 147 -2.42 -25.78 21.04
C TYR A 147 -1.29 -26.58 20.37
N LEU A 148 -0.06 -26.06 20.40
CA LEU A 148 1.11 -26.72 19.80
C LEU A 148 1.60 -27.91 20.63
N LYS A 149 1.53 -27.81 21.96
CA LYS A 149 1.86 -28.91 22.87
C LYS A 149 0.96 -30.12 22.62
N ASP A 150 -0.34 -29.91 22.41
CA ASP A 150 -1.31 -30.97 22.06
C ASP A 150 -1.00 -31.66 20.72
N ALA A 151 -0.13 -31.06 19.90
CA ALA A 151 0.35 -31.61 18.64
C ALA A 151 1.79 -32.15 18.72
N GLY A 152 2.41 -32.14 19.90
CA GLY A 152 3.77 -32.63 20.12
C GLY A 152 4.87 -31.63 19.72
N VAL A 153 4.55 -30.34 19.58
CA VAL A 153 5.51 -29.28 19.27
C VAL A 153 5.69 -28.40 20.51
N GLU A 154 6.89 -28.40 21.09
CA GLU A 154 7.20 -27.60 22.27
C GLU A 154 7.53 -26.14 21.91
N VAL A 155 6.98 -25.20 22.67
CA VAL A 155 7.33 -23.78 22.54
C VAL A 155 8.45 -23.45 23.51
N ALA A 156 9.67 -23.26 22.99
CA ALA A 156 10.86 -23.01 23.80
C ALA A 156 10.96 -21.57 24.33
N GLY A 157 10.25 -20.65 23.68
CA GLY A 157 10.14 -19.25 24.11
C GLY A 157 9.11 -18.53 23.26
N ILE A 158 8.40 -17.58 23.86
CA ILE A 158 7.42 -16.75 23.16
C ILE A 158 7.58 -15.29 23.61
N THR A 159 7.68 -14.38 22.66
CA THR A 159 7.74 -12.94 22.94
C THR A 159 6.36 -12.37 23.24
N LYS A 160 6.31 -11.17 23.82
CA LYS A 160 5.06 -10.48 24.12
C LYS A 160 5.15 -8.98 23.88
N ARG A 161 4.02 -8.39 23.50
CA ARG A 161 3.86 -6.93 23.33
C ARG A 161 2.55 -6.39 23.90
N ASN A 162 1.67 -7.23 24.46
CA ASN A 162 0.36 -6.85 25.00
C ASN A 162 -0.51 -6.03 24.03
N GLN A 163 -0.32 -6.21 22.72
CA GLN A 163 -1.08 -5.46 21.73
C GLN A 163 -2.46 -6.10 21.54
N SER A 164 -3.50 -5.25 21.52
CA SER A 164 -4.84 -5.70 21.15
C SER A 164 -4.94 -5.99 19.65
N ALA A 165 -6.05 -6.60 19.26
CA ALA A 165 -6.41 -6.79 17.87
C ALA A 165 -6.56 -5.44 17.14
N VAL A 166 -7.11 -4.43 17.82
CA VAL A 166 -7.35 -3.10 17.25
C VAL A 166 -6.04 -2.36 17.05
N ASP A 167 -5.16 -2.38 18.05
CA ASP A 167 -3.82 -1.76 17.96
C ASP A 167 -3.02 -2.31 16.79
N ALA A 168 -3.13 -3.63 16.57
CA ALA A 168 -2.49 -4.30 15.45
C ALA A 168 -2.96 -3.82 14.07
N ALA A 169 -4.27 -3.61 13.93
CA ALA A 169 -4.89 -3.18 12.68
C ALA A 169 -4.62 -1.69 12.40
N ALA A 170 -4.31 -0.92 13.44
CA ALA A 170 -3.94 0.48 13.35
C ALA A 170 -2.43 0.72 13.10
N MET A 171 -1.59 -0.33 13.15
CA MET A 171 -0.15 -0.17 12.89
C MET A 171 0.11 0.25 11.45
N SER A 172 1.05 1.18 11.28
CA SER A 172 1.59 1.49 9.95
C SER A 172 2.28 0.26 9.34
N PHE A 173 2.47 0.28 8.02
CA PHE A 173 3.20 -0.77 7.31
C PHE A 173 4.59 -1.02 7.91
N GLU A 174 5.35 0.05 8.16
CA GLU A 174 6.72 0.01 8.71
C GLU A 174 6.72 -0.48 10.15
N ASP A 175 5.80 -0.01 10.98
CA ASP A 175 5.73 -0.44 12.38
C ASP A 175 5.31 -1.90 12.48
N GLY A 176 4.44 -2.36 11.57
CA GLY A 176 4.15 -3.78 11.40
C GLY A 176 5.41 -4.56 11.05
N LEU A 177 6.11 -4.19 9.98
CA LEU A 177 7.32 -4.88 9.52
C LEU A 177 8.41 -4.90 10.60
N GLN A 178 8.65 -3.76 11.25
CA GLN A 178 9.61 -3.63 12.34
C GLN A 178 9.20 -4.48 13.54
N THR A 179 7.92 -4.45 13.94
CA THR A 179 7.41 -5.29 15.02
C THR A 179 7.64 -6.76 14.71
N ALA A 180 7.37 -7.21 13.49
CA ALA A 180 7.59 -8.60 13.08
C ALA A 180 9.07 -9.00 13.11
N LEU A 181 9.97 -8.10 12.69
CA LEU A 181 11.41 -8.31 12.78
C LEU A 181 11.86 -8.38 14.25
N ASP A 182 11.43 -7.43 15.07
CA ASP A 182 11.82 -7.33 16.48
C ASP A 182 11.38 -8.57 17.27
N VAL A 183 10.11 -8.98 17.13
CA VAL A 183 9.61 -10.18 17.84
C VAL A 183 10.27 -11.45 17.31
N GLY A 184 10.60 -11.53 16.01
CA GLY A 184 11.34 -12.65 15.44
C GLY A 184 12.75 -12.76 16.02
N SER A 185 13.53 -11.66 15.95
CA SER A 185 14.90 -11.61 16.47
C SER A 185 14.96 -11.74 18.00
N GLU A 186 13.97 -11.22 18.72
CA GLU A 186 13.86 -11.41 20.17
C GLU A 186 13.52 -12.86 20.52
N ALA A 187 12.57 -13.50 19.83
CA ALA A 187 12.25 -14.91 20.06
C ALA A 187 13.46 -15.82 19.81
N ALA A 188 14.22 -15.54 18.75
CA ALA A 188 15.46 -16.24 18.44
C ALA A 188 16.49 -16.14 19.58
N ARG A 189 16.64 -14.95 20.17
CA ARG A 189 17.52 -14.70 21.31
C ARG A 189 17.00 -15.29 22.63
N LEU A 190 15.68 -15.30 22.82
CA LEU A 190 15.03 -15.87 24.00
C LEU A 190 15.20 -17.39 24.06
N ALA A 191 15.14 -18.05 22.89
CA ALA A 191 15.26 -19.50 22.76
C ALA A 191 16.32 -19.89 21.71
N PRO A 192 17.62 -19.68 22.00
CA PRO A 192 18.72 -19.95 21.06
C PRO A 192 18.90 -21.44 20.78
N ALA A 193 18.31 -22.34 21.56
CA ALA A 193 18.30 -23.78 21.31
C ALA A 193 17.10 -24.27 20.47
N ALA A 194 16.09 -23.44 20.20
CA ALA A 194 14.92 -23.85 19.43
C ALA A 194 15.28 -24.31 18.00
N ASP A 195 14.60 -25.33 17.47
CA ASP A 195 14.87 -25.86 16.12
C ASP A 195 14.45 -24.90 15.00
N ALA A 196 13.45 -24.04 15.26
CA ALA A 196 12.96 -23.05 14.30
C ALA A 196 12.35 -21.82 15.00
N ILE A 197 12.10 -20.78 14.22
CA ILE A 197 11.47 -19.54 14.64
C ILE A 197 10.14 -19.40 13.89
N PHE A 198 9.05 -19.13 14.61
CA PHE A 198 7.75 -18.87 14.04
C PHE A 198 7.29 -17.46 14.38
N VAL A 199 6.97 -16.66 13.38
CA VAL A 199 6.46 -15.30 13.52
C VAL A 199 4.99 -15.30 13.07
N PRO A 200 4.03 -15.57 13.98
CA PRO A 200 2.61 -15.59 13.65
C PRO A 200 2.17 -14.20 13.18
N GLY A 201 1.67 -14.12 11.95
CA GLY A 201 1.35 -12.87 11.28
C GLY A 201 0.23 -12.11 12.00
N ALA A 202 0.56 -10.90 12.45
CA ALA A 202 -0.38 -9.78 12.52
C ALA A 202 0.38 -8.44 12.48
N ALA A 203 1.41 -8.44 11.64
CA ALA A 203 2.09 -7.28 11.12
C ALA A 203 1.83 -7.30 9.62
N ALA A 204 1.56 -6.13 9.04
CA ALA A 204 1.70 -5.98 7.61
C ALA A 204 3.04 -6.60 7.19
N MET A 205 3.01 -7.49 6.22
CA MET A 205 4.21 -7.87 5.48
C MET A 205 5.19 -8.87 6.12
N SER A 206 4.77 -9.67 7.09
CA SER A 206 5.64 -10.61 7.83
C SER A 206 6.53 -11.53 6.99
N LEU A 207 6.12 -11.94 5.77
CA LEU A 207 6.94 -12.73 4.85
C LEU A 207 8.38 -12.17 4.66
N HIS A 208 8.55 -10.84 4.68
CA HIS A 208 9.83 -10.18 4.45
C HIS A 208 10.83 -10.37 5.59
N VAL A 209 10.38 -10.79 6.76
CA VAL A 209 11.21 -11.02 7.95
C VAL A 209 12.00 -12.31 7.84
N ILE A 210 11.51 -13.30 7.08
CA ILE A 210 12.13 -14.63 6.98
C ILE A 210 13.62 -14.52 6.61
N PRO A 211 14.02 -13.88 5.49
CA PRO A 211 15.43 -13.85 5.11
C PRO A 211 16.33 -13.13 6.12
N ALA A 212 15.82 -12.08 6.77
CA ALA A 212 16.58 -11.31 7.75
C ALA A 212 16.87 -12.12 9.01
N VAL A 213 15.85 -12.78 9.56
CA VAL A 213 15.98 -13.61 10.77
C VAL A 213 16.79 -14.88 10.50
N GLU A 214 16.59 -15.53 9.34
CA GLU A 214 17.43 -16.68 8.97
C GLU A 214 18.90 -16.29 8.78
N ALA A 215 19.19 -15.15 8.17
CA ALA A 215 20.56 -14.67 7.97
C ALA A 215 21.26 -14.34 9.30
N GLU A 216 20.54 -13.76 10.26
CA GLU A 216 21.11 -13.39 11.57
C GLU A 216 21.30 -14.61 12.49
N PHE A 217 20.32 -15.53 12.54
CA PHE A 217 20.29 -16.61 13.54
C PHE A 217 20.59 -18.00 12.99
N GLY A 218 20.63 -18.18 11.66
CA GLY A 218 20.92 -19.46 11.03
C GLY A 218 19.86 -20.55 11.26
N LYS A 219 18.63 -20.16 11.59
CA LYS A 219 17.53 -21.09 11.89
C LYS A 219 16.38 -20.95 10.91
N PRO A 220 15.70 -22.06 10.56
CA PRO A 220 14.45 -22.01 9.80
C PRO A 220 13.46 -21.01 10.40
N THR A 221 12.98 -20.06 9.60
CA THR A 221 12.01 -19.04 10.04
C THR A 221 10.73 -19.11 9.22
N PHE A 222 9.59 -19.12 9.91
CA PHE A 222 8.28 -19.29 9.31
C PHE A 222 7.31 -18.16 9.67
N THR A 223 6.41 -17.87 8.75
CA THR A 223 5.22 -17.03 8.92
C THR A 223 3.98 -17.83 8.55
N ASN A 224 2.79 -17.37 8.96
CA ASN A 224 1.51 -17.98 8.56
C ASN A 224 1.46 -18.22 7.05
N LEU A 225 1.72 -17.16 6.27
CA LEU A 225 1.66 -17.20 4.81
C LEU A 225 2.65 -18.22 4.22
N SER A 226 3.89 -18.25 4.69
CA SER A 226 4.88 -19.21 4.18
C SER A 226 4.52 -20.66 4.49
N LEU A 227 3.92 -20.93 5.66
CA LEU A 227 3.51 -22.27 6.06
C LEU A 227 2.30 -22.73 5.27
N GLU A 228 1.31 -21.85 5.13
CA GLU A 228 0.10 -22.11 4.38
C GLU A 228 0.40 -22.36 2.89
N VAL A 229 1.23 -21.51 2.26
CA VAL A 229 1.65 -21.74 0.87
C VAL A 229 2.49 -23.00 0.74
N TRP A 230 3.39 -23.28 1.67
CA TRP A 230 4.13 -24.53 1.63
C TRP A 230 3.21 -25.74 1.75
N ASN A 231 2.33 -25.77 2.74
CA ASN A 231 1.50 -26.93 3.05
C ASN A 231 0.48 -27.21 1.93
N ASN A 232 -0.11 -26.15 1.38
CA ASN A 232 -1.22 -26.25 0.43
C ASN A 232 -0.79 -26.22 -1.04
N LEU A 233 0.39 -25.66 -1.37
CA LEU A 233 0.82 -25.49 -2.77
C LEU A 233 2.16 -26.17 -3.06
N VAL A 234 3.19 -25.98 -2.24
CA VAL A 234 4.54 -26.52 -2.52
C VAL A 234 4.62 -28.01 -2.21
N ARG A 235 4.26 -28.40 -0.99
CA ARG A 235 4.30 -29.79 -0.49
C ARG A 235 3.49 -30.75 -1.36
N PRO A 236 2.27 -30.41 -1.84
CA PRO A 236 1.52 -31.29 -2.74
C PRO A 236 2.00 -31.24 -4.19
N GLY A 237 2.99 -30.42 -4.53
CA GLY A 237 3.56 -30.32 -5.88
C GLY A 237 2.75 -29.47 -6.86
N ILE A 238 1.88 -28.59 -6.36
CA ILE A 238 1.03 -27.71 -7.19
C ILE A 238 1.86 -26.58 -7.81
N ILE A 239 2.81 -26.03 -7.03
CA ILE A 239 3.78 -25.02 -7.47
C ILE A 239 5.21 -25.49 -7.14
N PRO A 240 6.24 -25.02 -7.86
CA PRO A 240 7.61 -25.32 -7.49
C PRO A 240 8.01 -24.69 -6.14
N PRO A 241 9.08 -25.19 -5.50
CA PRO A 241 9.68 -24.54 -4.32
C PRO A 241 10.05 -23.08 -4.62
N VAL A 242 9.84 -22.18 -3.65
CA VAL A 242 10.02 -20.72 -3.80
C VAL A 242 11.39 -20.32 -3.26
N GLN A 243 12.28 -19.85 -4.12
CA GLN A 243 13.62 -19.43 -3.73
C GLN A 243 13.59 -18.14 -2.88
N GLY A 244 14.49 -18.04 -1.90
CA GLY A 244 14.72 -16.82 -1.12
C GLY A 244 13.74 -16.56 0.04
N LEU A 245 12.92 -17.55 0.41
CA LEU A 245 11.92 -17.42 1.49
C LEU A 245 12.02 -18.52 2.54
N GLY A 246 13.25 -18.86 2.85
CA GLY A 246 13.61 -19.73 3.94
C GLY A 246 13.86 -21.18 3.55
N SER A 247 14.52 -21.89 4.46
CA SER A 247 14.94 -23.30 4.29
C SER A 247 13.82 -24.27 3.87
N LEU A 248 12.57 -23.97 4.26
CA LEU A 248 11.39 -24.82 4.05
C LEU A 248 10.79 -24.68 2.64
N ALA A 249 10.99 -23.54 1.99
CA ALA A 249 10.56 -23.30 0.60
C ALA A 249 11.60 -23.73 -0.44
N CYS A 250 12.78 -24.22 -0.03
CA CYS A 250 13.89 -24.60 -0.93
C CYS A 250 14.12 -26.12 -1.05
N GLN A 251 13.41 -26.99 -0.30
CA GLN A 251 13.70 -28.43 -0.27
C GLN A 251 12.65 -29.27 -1.01
N ARG A 252 13.08 -30.04 -2.03
CA ARG A 252 12.36 -31.24 -2.53
C ARG A 252 12.67 -32.42 -1.60
N SER A 253 11.71 -33.33 -1.43
CA SER A 253 11.86 -34.47 -0.52
C SER A 253 13.02 -35.43 -0.88
N ARG A 254 13.67 -35.94 0.18
CA ARG A 254 14.54 -37.16 0.34
C ARG A 254 16.04 -37.02 0.05
N PRO A 255 16.90 -37.91 0.61
CA PRO A 255 16.91 -38.60 1.91
C PRO A 255 18.19 -38.28 2.74
N LYS A 256 18.23 -38.78 3.97
CA LYS A 256 19.32 -38.61 4.95
C LYS A 256 20.71 -38.92 4.37
N THR A 257 21.59 -37.92 4.37
CA THR A 257 23.05 -38.14 4.38
C THR A 257 23.70 -37.20 5.37
N LYS A 258 24.43 -37.81 6.32
CA LYS A 258 25.27 -37.15 7.32
C LYS A 258 26.32 -36.29 6.61
N VAL A 259 26.38 -35.01 6.95
CA VAL A 259 27.57 -34.19 6.73
C VAL A 259 28.17 -33.82 8.08
N ARG A 260 29.48 -33.99 8.09
CA ARG A 260 30.40 -34.18 9.21
C ARG A 260 30.78 -32.82 9.80
N SER A 261 30.86 -32.75 11.12
CA SER A 261 31.28 -31.56 11.84
C SER A 261 32.74 -31.20 11.54
N GLN A 262 33.01 -29.90 11.43
CA GLN A 262 34.33 -29.34 11.67
C GLN A 262 34.20 -28.23 12.71
N LYS A 263 34.82 -28.48 13.86
CA LYS A 263 35.15 -27.49 14.88
C LYS A 263 36.44 -26.78 14.45
N MET A 264 36.59 -25.54 14.92
CA MET A 264 37.79 -24.89 15.49
C MET A 264 37.69 -23.39 15.23
N THR A 265 38.10 -22.42 16.06
CA THR A 265 38.39 -22.26 17.50
C THR A 265 38.51 -20.73 17.68
N ALA A 266 38.08 -20.19 18.82
CA ALA A 266 38.25 -18.79 19.21
C ALA A 266 39.66 -18.49 19.76
N ILE A 267 40.20 -17.28 19.51
CA ILE A 267 41.33 -16.63 20.24
C ILE A 267 41.08 -15.09 20.14
N LEU A 268 40.61 -14.42 21.22
CA LEU A 268 41.35 -13.57 22.20
C LEU A 268 41.88 -12.23 21.62
N LEU A 269 41.96 -11.08 22.30
CA LEU A 269 41.47 -10.49 23.57
C LEU A 269 42.09 -9.06 23.66
N ARG A 270 41.39 -8.06 24.26
CA ARG A 270 41.82 -6.83 25.03
C ARG A 270 43.09 -6.04 24.59
N ALA A 271 43.20 -4.70 24.64
CA ALA A 271 42.88 -3.66 25.64
C ALA A 271 43.13 -2.27 24.94
N ILE A 272 42.71 -1.09 25.37
CA ILE A 272 43.06 -0.35 26.61
C ILE A 272 42.06 0.82 26.77
N LEU A 273 41.80 1.15 28.04
CA LEU A 273 40.97 2.21 28.61
C LEU A 273 41.79 3.49 28.90
N PHE A 274 41.09 4.64 28.87
CA PHE A 274 41.14 5.79 29.81
C PHE A 274 42.06 7.02 29.61
N VAL A 275 41.50 8.15 30.11
CA VAL A 275 42.08 9.47 30.51
C VAL A 275 42.05 10.55 29.39
N SER A 276 41.56 11.79 29.53
CA SER A 276 40.78 12.53 30.55
C SER A 276 40.32 13.87 29.97
N ALA A 277 39.39 14.51 30.68
CA ALA A 277 38.78 15.83 30.50
C ALA A 277 39.74 17.02 30.28
N VAL A 278 39.30 18.00 29.46
CA VAL A 278 39.57 19.44 29.65
C VAL A 278 38.29 20.22 29.31
N SER A 279 37.79 20.94 30.31
CA SER A 279 36.70 21.91 30.23
C SER A 279 37.13 23.17 29.48
N ILE A 280 36.31 23.65 28.55
CA ILE A 280 36.33 25.05 28.10
C ILE A 280 34.91 25.59 28.19
N ILE A 281 34.73 26.52 29.12
CA ILE A 281 33.55 27.36 29.30
C ILE A 281 33.57 28.39 28.17
N ILE A 282 32.58 28.34 27.27
CA ILE A 282 32.28 29.44 26.35
C ILE A 282 30.92 30.02 26.73
N LEU A 283 31.00 31.24 27.24
CA LEU A 283 29.88 32.10 27.61
C LEU A 283 29.16 32.55 26.33
N ILE A 284 27.94 32.03 26.08
CA ILE A 284 27.07 32.51 25.00
C ILE A 284 25.99 33.40 25.63
N PRO A 285 25.75 34.63 25.12
CA PRO A 285 24.78 35.54 25.69
C PRO A 285 23.35 35.02 25.45
N THR A 286 22.59 34.90 26.52
CA THR A 286 21.16 34.61 26.51
C THR A 286 20.40 35.78 25.86
N ARG A 287 20.06 35.63 24.58
CA ARG A 287 18.95 36.39 24.00
C ARG A 287 17.66 35.86 24.62
N ALA A 288 16.95 36.74 25.33
CA ALA A 288 15.59 36.50 25.76
C ALA A 288 14.74 36.13 24.54
N ILE A 289 14.37 34.85 24.45
CA ILE A 289 13.33 34.39 23.54
C ILE A 289 12.03 34.86 24.18
N ILE A 290 11.43 35.89 23.60
CA ILE A 290 10.00 36.15 23.75
C ILE A 290 9.31 34.87 23.32
N ALA A 291 8.71 34.17 24.27
CA ALA A 291 7.91 32.99 24.03
C ALA A 291 6.74 33.41 23.13
N ALA A 292 6.88 33.19 21.83
CA ALA A 292 5.72 32.99 20.99
C ALA A 292 4.97 31.80 21.59
N ASP A 293 3.70 31.98 21.94
CA ASP A 293 2.84 30.88 22.36
C ASP A 293 3.05 29.71 21.40
N ALA A 294 3.37 28.53 21.94
CA ALA A 294 3.78 27.38 21.14
C ALA A 294 2.67 27.05 20.12
N TYR A 295 2.89 27.41 18.86
CA TYR A 295 1.99 27.13 17.74
C TYR A 295 2.44 25.84 17.04
N PRO A 296 1.53 24.93 16.67
CA PRO A 296 0.11 24.92 17.03
C PRO A 296 -0.11 24.62 18.52
N ASN A 297 -1.14 25.24 19.09
CA ASN A 297 -1.53 25.13 20.51
C ASN A 297 -2.79 24.26 20.74
N LYS A 298 -3.40 23.73 19.68
CA LYS A 298 -4.55 22.81 19.72
C LYS A 298 -4.47 21.82 18.54
N PRO A 299 -5.25 20.72 18.56
CA PRO A 299 -5.27 19.76 17.46
C PRO A 299 -5.54 20.40 16.10
N VAL A 300 -4.87 19.88 15.07
CA VAL A 300 -4.92 20.36 13.69
C VAL A 300 -5.79 19.42 12.86
N LEU A 301 -6.70 20.01 12.07
CA LEU A 301 -7.55 19.27 11.15
C LEU A 301 -7.01 19.39 9.72
N PHE A 302 -6.82 18.25 9.07
CA PHE A 302 -6.58 18.13 7.64
C PHE A 302 -7.87 17.67 6.93
N ILE A 303 -8.37 18.47 5.99
CA ILE A 303 -9.53 18.14 5.17
C ILE A 303 -9.07 17.54 3.84
N THR A 304 -9.74 16.49 3.37
CA THR A 304 -9.58 16.00 1.99
C THR A 304 -10.93 15.89 1.31
N HIS A 305 -10.95 16.08 -0.01
CA HIS A 305 -12.12 15.87 -0.85
C HIS A 305 -12.25 14.42 -1.34
N SER A 306 -11.20 13.61 -1.21
CA SER A 306 -11.24 12.19 -1.57
C SER A 306 -11.97 11.38 -0.51
N GLY A 307 -12.58 10.26 -0.92
CA GLY A 307 -13.09 9.27 0.03
C GLY A 307 -11.97 8.59 0.83
N PRO A 308 -12.32 7.90 1.93
CA PRO A 308 -11.36 7.10 2.71
C PRO A 308 -10.61 6.11 1.81
N GLY A 309 -9.29 6.07 1.95
CA GLY A 309 -8.40 5.24 1.11
C GLY A 309 -8.12 5.80 -0.30
N GLY A 310 -8.74 6.92 -0.69
CA GLY A 310 -8.40 7.62 -1.93
C GLY A 310 -7.04 8.31 -1.85
N GLY A 311 -6.38 8.54 -2.99
CA GLY A 311 -4.97 8.98 -3.03
C GLY A 311 -4.62 10.19 -2.16
N MET A 312 -5.49 11.21 -2.09
CA MET A 312 -5.26 12.37 -1.22
C MET A 312 -5.49 12.05 0.26
N ASP A 313 -6.47 11.21 0.61
CA ASP A 313 -6.69 10.73 1.99
C ASP A 313 -5.49 9.94 2.49
N THR A 314 -5.05 8.95 1.71
CA THR A 314 -3.87 8.15 2.01
C THR A 314 -2.64 9.01 2.18
N MET A 315 -2.42 9.99 1.30
CA MET A 315 -1.30 10.92 1.41
C MET A 315 -1.41 11.79 2.67
N LEU A 316 -2.56 12.40 2.96
CA LEU A 316 -2.70 13.23 4.17
C LEU A 316 -2.46 12.43 5.44
N ARG A 317 -3.05 11.22 5.55
CA ARG A 317 -2.84 10.35 6.71
C ARG A 317 -1.37 10.00 6.87
N ARG A 318 -0.71 9.61 5.78
CA ARG A 318 0.70 9.25 5.78
C ARG A 318 1.61 10.41 6.18
N ILE A 319 1.40 11.60 5.63
CA ILE A 319 2.22 12.76 6.00
C ILE A 319 1.97 13.19 7.45
N THR A 320 0.73 13.10 7.95
CA THR A 320 0.44 13.42 9.36
C THR A 320 1.08 12.41 10.30
N ASP A 321 1.09 11.12 9.94
CA ASP A 321 1.73 10.07 10.72
C ASP A 321 3.26 10.26 10.77
N ILE A 322 3.88 10.58 9.62
CA ILE A 322 5.32 10.87 9.56
C ILE A 322 5.64 12.12 10.39
N MET A 323 4.87 13.21 10.25
CA MET A 323 5.08 14.42 11.04
C MET A 323 4.94 14.17 12.54
N ALA A 324 4.02 13.30 12.97
CA ALA A 324 3.86 12.91 14.37
C ALA A 324 5.03 12.04 14.87
N LYS A 325 5.42 11.02 14.10
CA LYS A 325 6.52 10.09 14.43
C LYS A 325 7.87 10.81 14.55
N GLU A 326 8.14 11.74 13.63
CA GLU A 326 9.35 12.56 13.59
C GLU A 326 9.28 13.79 14.52
N LYS A 327 8.18 13.92 15.30
CA LYS A 327 7.93 15.04 16.23
C LYS A 327 8.08 16.42 15.56
N LEU A 328 7.71 16.53 14.29
CA LEU A 328 7.73 17.78 13.53
C LEU A 328 6.60 18.73 13.95
N VAL A 329 5.53 18.19 14.50
CA VAL A 329 4.36 18.90 15.03
C VAL A 329 4.04 18.36 16.42
N SER A 330 3.84 19.25 17.39
CA SER A 330 3.58 18.90 18.80
C SER A 330 2.12 18.51 19.08
N GLN A 331 1.19 18.90 18.21
CA GLN A 331 -0.24 18.69 18.38
C GLN A 331 -0.75 17.50 17.57
N GLN A 332 -1.84 16.90 18.03
CA GLN A 332 -2.54 15.86 17.30
C GLN A 332 -3.03 16.38 15.95
N MET A 333 -2.83 15.60 14.89
CA MET A 333 -3.35 15.87 13.55
C MET A 333 -4.40 14.82 13.21
N ARG A 334 -5.53 15.23 12.64
CA ARG A 334 -6.59 14.30 12.17
C ARG A 334 -6.98 14.61 10.73
N VAL A 335 -7.36 13.57 9.98
CA VAL A 335 -7.82 13.69 8.59
C VAL A 335 -9.33 13.45 8.51
N GLU A 336 -10.05 14.38 7.87
CA GLU A 336 -11.50 14.32 7.66
C GLU A 336 -11.83 14.33 6.16
N ASN A 337 -12.63 13.36 5.71
CA ASN A 337 -13.05 13.21 4.33
C ASN A 337 -14.37 13.95 4.07
N ILE A 338 -14.36 14.98 3.23
CA ILE A 338 -15.53 15.77 2.84
C ILE A 338 -15.77 15.60 1.33
N GLN A 339 -16.57 14.61 0.97
CA GLN A 339 -16.83 14.25 -0.43
C GLN A 339 -18.02 15.02 -1.03
N GLY A 340 -18.01 15.18 -2.35
CA GLY A 340 -19.16 15.67 -3.14
C GLY A 340 -18.82 16.83 -4.09
N GLY A 341 -19.54 16.88 -5.22
CA GLY A 341 -19.46 17.97 -6.20
C GLY A 341 -18.07 18.19 -6.79
N SER A 342 -17.34 17.10 -7.12
CA SER A 342 -15.95 17.18 -7.59
C SER A 342 -15.04 18.00 -6.65
N GLY A 343 -15.22 17.82 -5.34
CA GLY A 343 -14.46 18.53 -4.31
C GLY A 343 -15.02 19.89 -3.93
N ALA A 344 -16.03 20.42 -4.63
CA ALA A 344 -16.64 21.71 -4.31
C ALA A 344 -17.17 21.80 -2.88
N LYS A 345 -17.67 20.68 -2.32
CA LYS A 345 -18.11 20.64 -0.92
C LYS A 345 -16.94 20.87 0.05
N ALA A 346 -15.80 20.20 -0.15
CA ALA A 346 -14.61 20.38 0.67
C ALA A 346 -14.03 21.79 0.53
N MET A 347 -13.95 22.31 -0.70
CA MET A 347 -13.52 23.68 -0.98
C MET A 347 -14.37 24.69 -0.22
N THR A 348 -15.70 24.55 -0.30
CA THR A 348 -16.64 25.46 0.37
C THR A 348 -16.53 25.36 1.88
N THR A 349 -16.36 24.15 2.43
CA THR A 349 -16.14 23.96 3.87
C THR A 349 -14.84 24.61 4.35
N LEU A 350 -13.75 24.51 3.56
CA LEU A 350 -12.47 25.14 3.89
C LEU A 350 -12.59 26.67 3.89
N VAL A 351 -13.17 27.25 2.84
CA VAL A 351 -13.36 28.71 2.71
C VAL A 351 -14.22 29.28 3.84
N LYS A 352 -15.26 28.54 4.28
CA LYS A 352 -16.12 28.94 5.40
C LYS A 352 -15.40 28.98 6.76
N ARG A 353 -14.21 28.37 6.88
CA ARG A 353 -13.38 28.39 8.10
C ARG A 353 -12.38 29.56 8.10
N LYS A 354 -12.74 30.67 7.45
CA LYS A 354 -11.94 31.89 7.34
C LYS A 354 -11.25 32.25 8.67
N GLY A 355 -9.94 32.45 8.63
CA GLY A 355 -9.11 32.80 9.79
C GLY A 355 -8.75 31.63 10.73
N ASP A 356 -9.27 30.42 10.53
CA ASP A 356 -8.93 29.24 11.34
C ASP A 356 -7.54 28.73 10.94
N ASP A 357 -6.55 28.97 11.80
CA ASP A 357 -5.16 28.63 11.58
C ASP A 357 -4.79 27.20 12.00
N HIS A 358 -5.75 26.38 12.46
CA HIS A 358 -5.52 24.96 12.77
C HIS A 358 -6.23 24.03 11.78
N VAL A 359 -6.58 24.55 10.60
CA VAL A 359 -7.18 23.79 9.52
C VAL A 359 -6.32 23.89 8.26
N LEU A 360 -6.01 22.73 7.69
CA LEU A 360 -5.35 22.58 6.40
C LEU A 360 -6.20 21.67 5.53
N ALA A 361 -5.94 21.66 4.22
CA ALA A 361 -6.58 20.74 3.30
C ALA A 361 -5.65 20.26 2.20
N GLY A 362 -5.85 19.00 1.81
CA GLY A 362 -5.24 18.41 0.63
C GLY A 362 -6.00 18.83 -0.64
N MET A 363 -5.27 19.44 -1.55
CA MET A 363 -5.73 19.92 -2.85
C MET A 363 -5.13 19.09 -3.97
N THR A 364 -5.95 18.83 -4.98
CA THR A 364 -5.52 18.29 -6.28
C THR A 364 -5.94 19.21 -7.41
N SER A 365 -5.53 18.90 -8.65
CA SER A 365 -5.88 19.67 -9.85
C SER A 365 -7.40 19.80 -10.05
N VAL A 366 -8.20 18.92 -9.43
CA VAL A 366 -9.67 19.01 -9.44
C VAL A 366 -10.17 20.34 -8.87
N TRP A 367 -9.49 20.91 -7.85
CA TRP A 367 -9.90 22.16 -7.22
C TRP A 367 -9.63 23.39 -8.11
N VAL A 368 -8.75 23.23 -9.10
CA VAL A 368 -8.52 24.23 -10.15
C VAL A 368 -9.55 24.11 -11.25
N ALA A 369 -9.89 22.88 -11.66
CA ALA A 369 -10.79 22.63 -12.77
C ALA A 369 -12.27 22.85 -12.41
N ALA A 370 -12.73 22.41 -11.23
CA ALA A 370 -14.15 22.42 -10.86
C ALA A 370 -14.85 23.79 -10.99
N PRO A 371 -14.24 24.93 -10.59
CA PRO A 371 -14.84 26.25 -10.76
C PRO A 371 -14.92 26.73 -12.22
N LEU A 372 -14.06 26.20 -13.10
CA LEU A 372 -14.00 26.58 -14.52
C LEU A 372 -15.09 25.91 -15.36
N ILE A 373 -15.58 24.75 -14.91
CA ILE A 373 -16.47 23.87 -15.67
C ILE A 373 -17.90 23.82 -15.13
N SER A 374 -18.11 24.09 -13.83
CA SER A 374 -19.42 23.97 -13.19
C SER A 374 -19.92 25.31 -12.68
N SER A 375 -21.14 25.66 -13.06
CA SER A 375 -21.74 26.92 -12.65
C SER A 375 -22.06 26.99 -11.16
N ASP A 376 -22.27 25.84 -10.54
CA ASP A 376 -22.63 25.68 -9.13
C ASP A 376 -21.45 25.85 -8.18
N VAL A 377 -20.22 25.69 -8.68
CA VAL A 377 -19.01 25.90 -7.87
C VAL A 377 -18.69 27.40 -7.84
N LYS A 378 -18.83 28.01 -6.66
CA LYS A 378 -18.66 29.46 -6.44
C LYS A 378 -17.35 29.84 -5.73
N VAL A 379 -16.55 28.85 -5.34
CA VAL A 379 -15.26 29.03 -4.66
C VAL A 379 -14.14 28.47 -5.52
N SER A 380 -12.94 29.00 -5.38
CA SER A 380 -11.75 28.61 -6.11
C SER A 380 -10.52 28.55 -5.19
N TYR A 381 -9.37 28.12 -5.70
CA TYR A 381 -8.10 28.20 -4.96
C TYR A 381 -7.72 29.66 -4.60
N LYS A 382 -8.28 30.67 -5.28
CA LYS A 382 -8.04 32.09 -4.97
C LYS A 382 -8.71 32.54 -3.67
N ASP A 383 -9.70 31.78 -3.20
CA ASP A 383 -10.42 32.02 -1.95
C ASP A 383 -9.78 31.28 -0.76
N MET A 384 -8.57 30.76 -0.96
CA MET A 384 -7.81 29.94 0.00
C MET A 384 -6.40 30.50 0.14
N THR A 385 -5.68 30.03 1.14
CA THR A 385 -4.25 30.36 1.32
C THR A 385 -3.42 29.14 0.89
N PRO A 386 -2.71 29.18 -0.27
CA PRO A 386 -1.76 28.14 -0.63
C PRO A 386 -0.64 28.04 0.41
N ILE A 387 -0.29 26.83 0.81
CA ILE A 387 0.79 26.60 1.79
C ILE A 387 2.01 26.04 1.08
N VAL A 388 1.90 24.86 0.47
CA VAL A 388 2.99 24.24 -0.30
C VAL A 388 2.46 23.34 -1.41
N LEU A 389 3.24 23.21 -2.49
CA LEU A 389 3.18 22.02 -3.34
C LEU A 389 4.13 20.97 -2.75
N LEU A 390 3.67 19.74 -2.53
CA LEU A 390 4.52 18.65 -2.03
C LEU A 390 5.13 17.81 -3.16
N GLY A 391 4.40 17.71 -4.27
CA GLY A 391 4.85 17.02 -5.46
C GLY A 391 3.80 17.00 -6.56
N LEU A 392 4.19 16.42 -7.67
CA LEU A 392 3.32 16.18 -8.81
C LEU A 392 3.24 14.69 -9.07
N ASP A 393 2.05 14.21 -9.35
CA ASP A 393 1.83 12.81 -9.65
C ASP A 393 1.68 12.67 -11.17
N PRO A 394 2.73 12.18 -11.87
CA PRO A 394 2.78 12.22 -13.33
C PRO A 394 1.90 11.14 -13.92
N ASN A 395 1.27 11.45 -15.06
CA ASN A 395 0.55 10.46 -15.84
C ASN A 395 1.47 9.71 -16.82
N LEU A 396 1.02 8.55 -17.25
CA LEU A 396 1.56 7.76 -18.34
C LEU A 396 0.51 7.64 -19.46
N VAL A 397 0.96 7.69 -20.71
CA VAL A 397 0.16 7.26 -21.86
C VAL A 397 0.34 5.75 -22.00
N VAL A 398 -0.72 4.98 -21.82
CA VAL A 398 -0.63 3.52 -21.73
C VAL A 398 -1.60 2.83 -22.67
N VAL A 399 -1.12 1.79 -23.34
CA VAL A 399 -1.87 0.94 -24.26
C VAL A 399 -1.77 -0.52 -23.83
N ARG A 400 -2.59 -1.40 -24.41
CA ARG A 400 -2.43 -2.84 -24.26
C ARG A 400 -1.10 -3.32 -24.84
N ALA A 401 -0.49 -4.36 -24.27
CA ALA A 401 0.85 -4.80 -24.68
C ALA A 401 0.95 -5.28 -26.15
N ASP A 402 -0.12 -5.85 -26.69
CA ASP A 402 -0.27 -6.28 -28.09
C ASP A 402 -0.86 -5.18 -29.00
N SER A 403 -1.01 -3.94 -28.49
CA SER A 403 -1.50 -2.81 -29.28
C SER A 403 -0.66 -2.60 -30.54
N PRO A 404 -1.28 -2.21 -31.67
CA PRO A 404 -0.53 -1.82 -32.87
C PRO A 404 0.39 -0.61 -32.61
N PHE A 405 0.10 0.19 -31.58
CA PHE A 405 0.95 1.32 -31.15
C PHE A 405 2.03 0.82 -30.19
N LYS A 406 3.26 0.74 -30.69
CA LYS A 406 4.46 0.38 -29.90
C LYS A 406 5.17 1.61 -29.37
N THR A 407 4.98 2.76 -30.01
CA THR A 407 5.58 4.04 -29.64
C THR A 407 4.55 5.16 -29.59
N MET A 408 4.85 6.22 -28.82
CA MET A 408 4.01 7.42 -28.81
C MET A 408 3.92 8.07 -30.20
N LYS A 409 5.00 8.02 -30.99
CA LYS A 409 5.02 8.54 -32.37
C LYS A 409 3.99 7.83 -33.26
N GLU A 410 3.94 6.49 -33.21
CA GLU A 410 2.97 5.70 -33.98
C GLU A 410 1.52 6.04 -33.60
N LEU A 411 1.25 6.20 -32.30
CA LEU A 411 -0.06 6.63 -31.81
C LEU A 411 -0.45 8.00 -32.37
N LEU A 412 0.47 8.98 -32.29
CA LEU A 412 0.23 10.35 -32.75
C LEU A 412 0.04 10.42 -34.26
N ASP A 413 0.90 9.76 -35.04
CA ASP A 413 0.80 9.74 -36.50
C ASP A 413 -0.54 9.12 -36.94
N PHE A 414 -0.94 8.01 -36.32
CA PHE A 414 -2.23 7.40 -36.60
C PHE A 414 -3.42 8.29 -36.24
N ALA A 415 -3.39 8.94 -35.07
CA ALA A 415 -4.46 9.83 -34.61
C ALA A 415 -4.57 11.12 -35.44
N LYS A 416 -3.47 11.61 -36.03
CA LYS A 416 -3.49 12.72 -37.00
C LYS A 416 -4.14 12.30 -38.32
N ALA A 417 -3.77 11.13 -38.84
CA ALA A 417 -4.30 10.62 -40.10
C ALA A 417 -5.76 10.15 -39.98
N ASN A 418 -6.17 9.71 -38.78
CA ASN A 418 -7.48 9.13 -38.51
C ASN A 418 -8.13 9.79 -37.28
N PRO A 419 -8.56 11.06 -37.40
CA PRO A 419 -9.14 11.80 -36.28
C PRO A 419 -10.32 11.02 -35.69
N ASN A 420 -10.39 10.98 -34.35
CA ASN A 420 -11.46 10.36 -33.56
C ASN A 420 -11.59 8.82 -33.71
N LYS A 421 -10.61 8.14 -34.36
CA LYS A 421 -10.59 6.67 -34.42
C LYS A 421 -9.91 6.01 -33.22
N VAL A 422 -8.99 6.74 -32.59
CA VAL A 422 -8.39 6.33 -31.32
C VAL A 422 -9.35 6.71 -30.19
N LYS A 423 -9.51 5.83 -29.21
CA LYS A 423 -10.34 6.04 -28.02
C LYS A 423 -9.49 5.94 -26.76
N GLN A 424 -9.56 6.97 -25.93
CA GLN A 424 -9.00 6.99 -24.58
C GLN A 424 -10.08 6.71 -23.55
N ALA A 425 -9.83 5.79 -22.64
CA ALA A 425 -10.65 5.63 -21.45
C ALA A 425 -10.20 6.54 -20.30
N GLY A 426 -11.14 6.95 -19.46
CA GLY A 426 -10.86 7.55 -18.17
C GLY A 426 -12.12 7.77 -17.34
N ALA A 427 -11.97 8.19 -16.09
CA ALA A 427 -13.09 8.23 -15.13
C ALA A 427 -13.97 9.49 -15.25
N SER A 428 -13.40 10.62 -15.66
CA SER A 428 -14.13 11.89 -15.76
C SER A 428 -13.53 12.77 -16.84
N VAL A 429 -14.39 13.40 -17.64
CA VAL A 429 -14.00 14.44 -18.61
C VAL A 429 -13.29 15.63 -17.94
N THR A 430 -13.48 15.80 -16.64
CA THR A 430 -12.91 16.90 -15.84
C THR A 430 -11.59 16.55 -15.17
N SER A 431 -11.07 15.36 -15.45
CA SER A 431 -9.86 14.83 -14.81
C SER A 431 -8.58 15.22 -15.54
N THR A 432 -7.46 15.25 -14.81
CA THR A 432 -6.12 15.49 -15.36
C THR A 432 -5.81 14.68 -16.63
N PRO A 433 -6.14 13.37 -16.71
CA PRO A 433 -5.97 12.59 -17.93
C PRO A 433 -6.68 13.12 -19.20
N ASN A 434 -7.85 13.75 -19.07
CA ASN A 434 -8.51 14.35 -20.24
C ASN A 434 -7.79 15.65 -20.63
N PHE A 435 -7.37 16.47 -19.65
CA PHE A 435 -6.58 17.68 -19.91
C PHE A 435 -5.24 17.36 -20.57
N ASP A 436 -4.62 16.24 -20.21
CA ASP A 436 -3.41 15.72 -20.84
C ASP A 436 -3.62 15.36 -22.30
N ARG A 437 -4.74 14.68 -22.63
CA ARG A 437 -5.14 14.45 -24.03
C ARG A 437 -5.24 15.75 -24.81
N ILE A 438 -5.97 16.72 -24.25
CA ILE A 438 -6.24 17.99 -24.91
C ILE A 438 -4.94 18.73 -25.18
N ALA A 439 -4.04 18.78 -24.19
CA ALA A 439 -2.75 19.43 -24.36
C ALA A 439 -1.87 18.74 -25.40
N ILE A 440 -1.87 17.41 -25.48
CA ILE A 440 -1.17 16.69 -26.55
C ILE A 440 -1.78 17.02 -27.91
N ALA A 441 -3.11 17.06 -28.01
CA ALA A 441 -3.80 17.41 -29.24
C ALA A 441 -3.42 18.82 -29.71
N GLU A 442 -3.34 19.79 -28.81
CA GLU A 442 -2.89 21.15 -29.12
C GLU A 442 -1.43 21.21 -29.58
N ALA A 443 -0.54 20.51 -28.88
CA ALA A 443 0.89 20.54 -29.19
C ALA A 443 1.25 19.80 -30.47
N THR A 444 0.44 18.82 -30.89
CA THR A 444 0.81 17.89 -31.96
C THR A 444 -0.15 17.89 -33.15
N GLY A 445 -1.39 18.35 -32.97
CA GLY A 445 -2.49 18.22 -33.94
C GLY A 445 -3.16 16.82 -33.95
N ALA A 446 -2.73 15.89 -33.10
CA ALA A 446 -3.32 14.55 -33.01
C ALA A 446 -4.61 14.55 -32.18
N ASN A 447 -5.74 14.13 -32.76
CA ASN A 447 -7.03 14.16 -32.08
C ASN A 447 -7.61 12.75 -31.89
N TRP A 448 -8.11 12.46 -30.70
CA TRP A 448 -8.76 11.19 -30.37
C TRP A 448 -9.89 11.35 -29.36
N ASP A 449 -10.83 10.41 -29.33
CA ASP A 449 -12.04 10.48 -28.50
C ASP A 449 -11.74 10.14 -27.03
N TYR A 450 -12.47 10.78 -26.11
CA TYR A 450 -12.47 10.44 -24.69
C TYR A 450 -13.75 9.68 -24.34
N VAL A 451 -13.62 8.53 -23.70
CA VAL A 451 -14.72 7.67 -23.26
C VAL A 451 -14.69 7.62 -21.74
N ALA A 452 -15.72 8.17 -21.11
CA ALA A 452 -15.85 8.17 -19.66
C ALA A 452 -16.36 6.81 -19.14
N PHE A 453 -15.72 6.30 -18.10
CA PHE A 453 -16.11 5.10 -17.35
C PHE A 453 -16.42 5.46 -15.90
N PRO A 454 -17.28 4.69 -15.20
CA PRO A 454 -17.59 4.93 -13.78
C PRO A 454 -16.39 5.00 -12.83
N SER A 455 -15.26 4.35 -13.16
CA SER A 455 -14.03 4.40 -12.36
C SER A 455 -12.76 4.22 -13.20
N GLY A 456 -11.60 4.54 -12.62
CA GLY A 456 -10.29 4.30 -13.24
C GLY A 456 -9.99 2.81 -13.45
N GLY A 457 -10.41 1.94 -12.53
CA GLY A 457 -10.25 0.49 -12.67
C GLY A 457 -11.07 -0.09 -13.84
N GLU A 458 -12.30 0.41 -14.03
CA GLU A 458 -13.12 0.04 -15.20
C GLU A 458 -12.52 0.57 -16.50
N ALA A 459 -11.97 1.78 -16.51
CA ALA A 459 -11.24 2.33 -17.66
C ALA A 459 -10.03 1.46 -18.05
N ILE A 460 -9.23 1.00 -17.08
CA ILE A 460 -8.10 0.09 -17.31
C ILE A 460 -8.58 -1.26 -17.84
N THR A 461 -9.66 -1.80 -17.25
CA THR A 461 -10.28 -3.06 -17.71
C THR A 461 -10.75 -2.95 -19.15
N ALA A 462 -11.31 -1.81 -19.56
CA ALA A 462 -11.73 -1.56 -20.93
C ALA A 462 -10.57 -1.54 -21.93
N VAL A 463 -9.40 -1.00 -21.53
CA VAL A 463 -8.17 -1.06 -22.35
C VAL A 463 -7.66 -2.50 -22.45
N LEU A 464 -7.60 -3.23 -21.34
CA LEU A 464 -7.18 -4.64 -21.33
C LEU A 464 -8.08 -5.52 -22.20
N GLY A 465 -9.40 -5.29 -22.15
CA GLY A 465 -10.39 -5.96 -23.00
C GLY A 465 -10.36 -5.53 -24.47
N GLY A 466 -9.64 -4.45 -24.81
CA GLY A 466 -9.57 -3.92 -26.18
C GLY A 466 -10.81 -3.14 -26.64
N HIS A 467 -11.66 -2.69 -25.70
CA HIS A 467 -12.83 -1.87 -26.01
C HIS A 467 -12.45 -0.40 -26.33
N VAL A 468 -11.30 0.03 -25.82
CA VAL A 468 -10.65 1.32 -26.10
C VAL A 468 -9.16 1.10 -26.35
N ASN A 469 -8.49 2.08 -26.95
CA ASN A 469 -7.10 1.93 -27.41
C ASN A 469 -6.07 2.26 -26.32
N LEU A 470 -6.35 3.26 -25.50
CA LEU A 470 -5.42 3.74 -24.48
C LEU A 470 -6.12 4.22 -23.20
N VAL A 471 -5.33 4.36 -22.16
CA VAL A 471 -5.65 5.12 -20.95
C VAL A 471 -4.50 6.08 -20.69
N ILE A 472 -4.83 7.30 -20.28
CA ILE A 472 -3.86 8.18 -19.62
C ILE A 472 -4.17 8.09 -18.14
N GLY A 473 -3.18 7.80 -17.31
CA GLY A 473 -3.41 7.62 -15.88
C GLY A 473 -2.13 7.49 -15.09
N GLN A 474 -2.28 7.31 -13.79
CA GLN A 474 -1.18 7.36 -12.83
C GLN A 474 -0.52 5.98 -12.76
N PRO A 475 0.83 5.90 -12.63
CA PRO A 475 1.52 4.62 -12.52
C PRO A 475 0.97 3.72 -11.42
N ALA A 476 0.57 4.29 -10.28
CA ALA A 476 0.01 3.56 -9.14
C ALA A 476 -1.24 2.74 -9.51
N ASP A 477 -2.07 3.21 -10.45
CA ASP A 477 -3.32 2.54 -10.84
C ASP A 477 -3.07 1.30 -11.72
N MET A 478 -1.90 1.23 -12.36
CA MET A 478 -1.63 0.27 -13.44
C MET A 478 -0.27 -0.44 -13.31
N GLY A 479 0.48 -0.18 -12.25
CA GLY A 479 1.83 -0.71 -12.04
C GLY A 479 1.88 -2.24 -12.05
N GLY A 480 0.86 -2.91 -11.49
CA GLY A 480 0.74 -4.37 -11.56
C GLY A 480 0.58 -4.89 -13.00
N HIS A 481 -0.23 -4.21 -13.82
CA HIS A 481 -0.45 -4.59 -15.22
C HIS A 481 0.73 -4.23 -16.13
N LEU A 482 1.42 -3.12 -15.86
CA LEU A 482 2.66 -2.74 -16.53
C LEU A 482 3.78 -3.75 -16.21
N SER A 483 3.92 -4.14 -14.94
CA SER A 483 4.93 -5.13 -14.50
C SER A 483 4.64 -6.53 -15.03
N ALA A 484 3.37 -6.91 -15.10
CA ALA A 484 2.94 -8.19 -15.69
C ALA A 484 3.05 -8.23 -17.23
N GLY A 485 3.40 -7.11 -17.88
CA GLY A 485 3.49 -7.01 -19.33
C GLY A 485 2.14 -7.08 -20.05
N ALA A 486 1.03 -6.85 -19.35
CA ALA A 486 -0.31 -6.77 -19.93
C ALA A 486 -0.58 -5.40 -20.58
N LEU A 487 0.08 -4.36 -20.05
CA LEU A 487 0.05 -2.99 -20.57
C LEU A 487 1.46 -2.53 -20.97
N ARG A 488 1.53 -1.56 -21.87
CA ARG A 488 2.76 -0.87 -22.28
C ARG A 488 2.58 0.63 -22.13
N ALA A 489 3.49 1.27 -21.39
CA ALA A 489 3.59 2.72 -21.34
C ALA A 489 4.39 3.26 -22.54
N LEU A 490 3.83 4.26 -23.22
CA LEU A 490 4.39 4.86 -24.44
C LEU A 490 5.14 6.16 -24.15
N ALA A 491 4.67 6.93 -23.17
CA ALA A 491 5.29 8.18 -22.75
C ALA A 491 4.88 8.56 -21.32
N SER A 492 5.72 9.34 -20.64
CA SER A 492 5.43 9.96 -19.35
C SER A 492 5.33 11.48 -19.44
N PHE A 493 4.47 12.06 -18.61
CA PHE A 493 4.31 13.51 -18.43
C PHE A 493 5.32 14.13 -17.43
N SER A 494 6.22 13.33 -16.86
CA SER A 494 7.26 13.79 -15.93
C SER A 494 8.39 14.58 -16.61
N GLU A 495 9.14 15.35 -15.83
CA GLU A 495 10.32 16.10 -16.32
C GLU A 495 11.46 15.19 -16.76
N SER A 496 11.66 14.13 -16.01
CA SER A 496 12.65 13.08 -16.22
C SER A 496 11.97 11.72 -16.15
N ARG A 497 12.63 10.69 -16.69
CA ARG A 497 12.11 9.33 -16.65
C ARG A 497 11.88 8.87 -15.21
N LEU A 498 10.77 8.16 -14.99
CA LEU A 498 10.42 7.63 -13.67
C LEU A 498 11.33 6.45 -13.30
N GLY A 499 11.68 6.35 -12.02
CA GLY A 499 12.57 5.30 -11.51
C GLY A 499 12.03 3.90 -11.76
N GLY A 500 10.72 3.68 -11.51
CA GLY A 500 10.05 2.41 -11.81
C GLY A 500 9.86 2.12 -13.31
N TYR A 501 10.05 3.11 -14.19
CA TYR A 501 9.80 3.00 -15.63
C TYR A 501 10.94 3.59 -16.48
N PRO A 502 12.20 3.14 -16.30
CA PRO A 502 13.37 3.77 -16.91
C PRO A 502 13.39 3.71 -18.44
N ASN A 503 12.65 2.75 -19.02
CA ASN A 503 12.58 2.58 -20.48
C ASN A 503 11.49 3.45 -21.13
N VAL A 504 10.59 4.06 -20.35
CA VAL A 504 9.51 4.89 -20.87
C VAL A 504 10.03 6.30 -21.11
N PRO A 505 9.99 6.82 -22.36
CA PRO A 505 10.44 8.17 -22.63
C PRO A 505 9.50 9.22 -22.03
N THR A 506 10.02 10.41 -21.73
CA THR A 506 9.16 11.55 -21.40
C THR A 506 8.61 12.19 -22.66
N LEU A 507 7.48 12.91 -22.57
CA LEU A 507 6.98 13.72 -23.69
C LEU A 507 8.03 14.74 -24.16
N ARG A 508 8.83 15.30 -23.23
CA ARG A 508 9.91 16.23 -23.55
C ARG A 508 10.99 15.61 -24.42
N GLU A 509 11.42 14.38 -24.11
CA GLU A 509 12.38 13.63 -24.94
C GLU A 509 11.84 13.36 -26.35
N LEU A 510 10.52 13.29 -26.49
CA LEU A 510 9.82 13.12 -27.77
C LEU A 510 9.53 14.45 -28.50
N GLY A 511 10.02 15.58 -27.98
CA GLY A 511 9.80 16.92 -28.55
C GLY A 511 8.39 17.49 -28.30
N ILE A 512 7.63 16.90 -27.38
CA ILE A 512 6.27 17.32 -27.01
C ILE A 512 6.33 18.03 -25.67
N THR A 513 6.02 19.33 -25.65
CA THR A 513 6.08 20.15 -24.44
C THR A 513 4.74 20.22 -23.68
N ALA A 514 3.72 19.52 -24.17
CA ALA A 514 2.37 19.49 -23.59
C ALA A 514 2.37 18.99 -22.14
N ARG A 515 1.97 19.87 -21.20
CA ARG A 515 1.77 19.58 -19.76
C ARG A 515 2.89 18.78 -19.09
N VAL A 516 4.12 18.86 -19.62
CA VAL A 516 5.31 18.35 -18.94
C VAL A 516 5.42 19.07 -17.59
N SER A 517 5.70 18.32 -16.53
CA SER A 517 5.78 18.86 -15.15
C SER A 517 4.47 19.44 -14.59
N ARG A 518 3.33 19.03 -15.13
CA ARG A 518 2.00 19.53 -14.73
C ARG A 518 1.04 18.41 -14.34
N GLY A 519 1.59 17.29 -13.86
CA GLY A 519 0.84 16.13 -13.35
C GLY A 519 -0.17 16.50 -12.26
N THR A 520 -0.82 15.49 -11.68
CA THR A 520 -1.84 15.77 -10.67
C THR A 520 -1.20 16.44 -9.45
N VAL A 521 -1.71 17.62 -9.10
CA VAL A 521 -1.23 18.41 -7.97
C VAL A 521 -1.41 17.63 -6.68
N ARG A 522 -0.37 17.61 -5.84
CA ARG A 522 -0.45 17.20 -4.43
C ARG A 522 -0.05 18.39 -3.56
N GLY A 523 -1.01 19.27 -3.31
CA GLY A 523 -0.80 20.53 -2.60
C GLY A 523 -1.50 20.59 -1.27
N ILE A 524 -1.00 21.45 -0.38
CA ILE A 524 -1.64 21.81 0.87
C ILE A 524 -2.10 23.28 0.80
N VAL A 525 -3.35 23.52 1.17
CA VAL A 525 -3.97 24.85 1.32
C VAL A 525 -4.55 24.99 2.72
N ALA A 526 -4.85 26.23 3.08
CA ALA A 526 -5.52 26.63 4.31
C ALA A 526 -6.75 27.50 4.02
N PRO A 527 -7.62 27.73 5.02
CA PRO A 527 -8.67 28.74 4.92
C PRO A 527 -8.13 30.13 4.54
N PRO A 528 -8.98 31.00 3.96
CA PRO A 528 -8.59 32.37 3.69
C PRO A 528 -8.21 33.09 4.99
N ASP A 529 -7.31 34.06 4.86
CA ASP A 529 -6.83 34.92 5.96
C ASP A 529 -6.10 34.15 7.08
N MET A 530 -5.54 32.96 6.81
CA MET A 530 -4.58 32.31 7.71
C MET A 530 -3.39 33.27 7.99
N PRO A 531 -3.00 33.49 9.27
CA PRO A 531 -1.91 34.40 9.62
C PRO A 531 -0.58 34.01 8.96
N ALA A 532 0.22 35.00 8.54
CA ALA A 532 1.50 34.77 7.88
C ALA A 532 2.48 33.93 8.72
N THR A 533 2.42 34.03 10.05
CA THR A 533 3.21 33.22 10.99
C THR A 533 2.83 31.74 10.92
N ALA A 534 1.53 31.42 10.83
CA ALA A 534 1.03 30.06 10.66
C ALA A 534 1.42 29.50 9.28
N VAL A 535 1.33 30.31 8.22
CA VAL A 535 1.78 29.91 6.87
C VAL A 535 3.27 29.55 6.89
N GLN A 536 4.12 30.41 7.45
CA GLN A 536 5.56 30.17 7.55
C GLN A 536 5.88 28.93 8.39
N TYR A 537 5.15 28.72 9.50
CA TYR A 537 5.30 27.51 10.31
C TYR A 537 5.03 26.24 9.48
N TRP A 538 3.89 26.19 8.77
CA TRP A 538 3.52 25.03 7.99
C TRP A 538 4.43 24.81 6.78
N GLU A 539 4.88 25.87 6.11
CA GLU A 539 5.90 25.75 5.08
C GLU A 539 7.19 25.10 5.61
N GLN A 540 7.67 25.53 6.77
CA GLN A 540 8.89 25.00 7.39
C GLN A 540 8.71 23.55 7.85
N VAL A 541 7.59 23.23 8.48
CA VAL A 541 7.25 21.85 8.89
C VAL A 541 7.18 20.95 7.68
N LEU A 542 6.44 21.33 6.63
CA LEU A 542 6.25 20.52 5.45
C LEU A 542 7.54 20.41 4.61
N ARG A 543 8.40 21.43 4.63
CA ARG A 543 9.76 21.33 4.06
C ARG A 543 10.63 20.34 4.83
N ARG A 544 10.60 20.35 6.15
CA ARG A 544 11.33 19.36 6.97
C ARG A 544 10.78 17.96 6.74
N LEU A 545 9.45 17.82 6.64
CA LEU A 545 8.79 16.56 6.28
C LEU A 545 9.38 16.01 4.97
N THR A 546 9.53 16.81 3.91
CA THR A 546 10.05 16.30 2.64
C THR A 546 11.50 15.82 2.68
N GLN A 547 12.23 16.21 3.72
CA GLN A 547 13.61 15.79 3.98
C GLN A 547 13.71 14.52 4.83
N THR A 548 12.60 14.07 5.44
CA THR A 548 12.58 12.84 6.23
C THR A 548 12.71 11.61 5.34
N GLN A 549 13.38 10.57 5.85
CA GLN A 549 13.44 9.29 5.14
C GLN A 549 12.05 8.69 4.93
N GLY A 550 11.17 8.81 5.94
CA GLY A 550 9.78 8.35 5.84
C GLY A 550 9.02 8.98 4.66
N TYR A 551 9.18 10.29 4.45
CA TYR A 551 8.57 10.96 3.30
C TYR A 551 9.23 10.57 1.98
N GLN A 552 10.56 10.51 1.92
CA GLN A 552 11.28 10.13 0.69
C GLN A 552 10.90 8.71 0.23
N HIS A 553 10.80 7.77 1.17
CA HIS A 553 10.34 6.41 0.91
C HIS A 553 8.89 6.40 0.41
N PHE A 554 7.99 7.08 1.13
CA PHE A 554 6.60 7.19 0.71
C PHE A 554 6.46 7.82 -0.68
N SER A 555 7.16 8.92 -0.95
CA SER A 555 7.17 9.60 -2.24
C SER A 555 7.62 8.68 -3.36
N ALA A 556 8.62 7.83 -3.11
CA ALA A 556 9.08 6.83 -4.08
C ALA A 556 8.06 5.70 -4.27
N GLU A 557 7.44 5.20 -3.20
CA GLU A 557 6.42 4.14 -3.24
C GLU A 557 5.24 4.51 -4.14
N ILE A 558 4.78 5.76 -4.05
CA ILE A 558 3.68 6.26 -4.88
C ILE A 558 4.15 6.90 -6.19
N GLU A 559 5.45 6.80 -6.52
CA GLU A 559 6.08 7.42 -7.70
C GLU A 559 5.74 8.93 -7.85
N LEU A 560 5.60 9.62 -6.70
CA LEU A 560 5.34 11.05 -6.66
C LEU A 560 6.60 11.79 -7.09
N PHE A 561 6.49 12.57 -8.17
CA PHE A 561 7.57 13.40 -8.65
C PHE A 561 7.84 14.54 -7.64
N PRO A 562 9.04 14.60 -7.04
CA PRO A 562 9.34 15.60 -6.03
C PRO A 562 9.32 17.01 -6.63
N LYS A 563 8.41 17.86 -6.13
CA LYS A 563 8.34 19.27 -6.49
C LYS A 563 7.82 20.07 -5.31
N PHE A 564 8.75 20.65 -4.55
CA PHE A 564 8.39 21.49 -3.41
C PHE A 564 8.32 22.96 -3.84
N LEU A 565 7.14 23.57 -3.73
CA LEU A 565 6.95 25.01 -3.94
C LEU A 565 6.44 25.63 -2.63
N THR A 566 6.99 26.78 -2.26
CA THR A 566 6.49 27.62 -1.15
C THR A 566 5.10 28.19 -1.45
N SER A 567 4.45 28.85 -0.50
CA SER A 567 3.13 29.46 -0.65
C SER A 567 3.07 30.38 -1.87
N LYS A 568 4.06 31.28 -2.01
CA LYS A 568 4.10 32.25 -3.11
C LYS A 568 4.29 31.57 -4.46
N GLU A 569 5.25 30.65 -4.55
CA GLU A 569 5.55 29.89 -5.77
C GLU A 569 4.37 28.98 -6.15
N PHE A 570 3.72 28.38 -5.16
CA PHE A 570 2.59 27.50 -5.37
C PHE A 570 1.36 28.28 -5.84
N LYS A 571 1.09 29.45 -5.26
CA LYS A 571 0.05 30.35 -5.75
C LYS A 571 0.29 30.71 -7.22
N GLN A 572 1.52 31.11 -7.57
CA GLN A 572 1.86 31.41 -8.95
C GLN A 572 1.64 30.21 -9.87
N PHE A 573 2.07 29.02 -9.44
CA PHE A 573 1.83 27.78 -10.18
C PHE A 573 0.34 27.52 -10.41
N LEU A 574 -0.52 27.74 -9.40
CA LEU A 574 -1.97 27.59 -9.55
C LEU A 574 -2.57 28.65 -10.49
N ASP A 575 -2.07 29.88 -10.47
CA ASP A 575 -2.45 30.94 -11.40
C ASP A 575 -2.15 30.53 -12.86
N GLU A 576 -0.96 30.01 -13.11
CA GLU A 576 -0.54 29.50 -14.43
C GLU A 576 -1.33 28.27 -14.88
N GLU A 577 -1.58 27.32 -13.97
CA GLU A 577 -2.41 26.13 -14.26
C GLU A 577 -3.84 26.53 -14.62
N THR A 578 -4.42 27.49 -13.89
CA THR A 578 -5.78 27.98 -14.12
C THR A 578 -5.90 28.64 -15.48
N GLU A 579 -4.93 29.49 -15.85
CA GLU A 579 -4.92 30.13 -17.16
C GLU A 579 -4.80 29.09 -18.28
N SER A 580 -3.90 28.12 -18.13
CA SER A 580 -3.69 27.03 -19.10
C SER A 580 -4.96 26.19 -19.29
N LEU A 581 -5.61 25.81 -18.19
CA LEU A 581 -6.84 25.02 -18.23
C LEU A 581 -8.00 25.83 -18.80
N THR A 582 -8.14 27.11 -18.46
CA THR A 582 -9.18 27.98 -19.01
C THR A 582 -9.09 28.07 -20.53
N LYS A 583 -7.87 28.28 -21.08
CA LYS A 583 -7.64 28.31 -22.54
C LYS A 583 -8.01 26.99 -23.20
N SER A 584 -7.63 25.87 -22.59
CA SER A 584 -7.92 24.52 -23.10
C SER A 584 -9.44 24.24 -23.11
N LEU A 585 -10.12 24.53 -22.00
CA LEU A 585 -11.58 24.35 -21.85
C LEU A 585 -12.38 25.26 -22.79
N ALA A 586 -11.93 26.51 -23.01
CA ALA A 586 -12.59 27.46 -23.90
C ALA A 586 -12.66 26.93 -25.34
N ARG A 587 -11.55 26.37 -25.83
CA ARG A 587 -11.44 25.82 -27.19
C ARG A 587 -12.34 24.61 -27.43
N MET A 588 -12.65 23.86 -26.37
CA MET A 588 -13.55 22.71 -26.44
C MET A 588 -15.03 23.08 -26.29
N GLY A 589 -15.34 24.33 -25.92
CA GLY A 589 -16.71 24.71 -25.57
C GLY A 589 -17.19 24.11 -24.24
N GLU A 590 -16.27 23.72 -23.36
CA GLU A 590 -16.55 23.09 -22.06
C GLU A 590 -16.38 24.04 -20.86
N LEU A 591 -16.11 25.33 -21.11
CA LEU A 591 -16.19 26.33 -20.05
C LEU A 591 -17.62 26.43 -19.52
N LYS A 592 -17.74 26.70 -18.21
CA LYS A 592 -18.98 27.10 -17.56
C LYS A 592 -19.72 28.12 -18.42
N LYS A 593 -20.93 27.76 -18.85
CA LYS A 593 -21.88 28.70 -19.44
C LYS A 593 -22.59 29.50 -18.36
#